data_AF-E5AVP7-F1
#
_entry.id   AF-E5AVP7-F1
#
_cell.length_a   1.000
_cell.length_b   1.000
_cell.length_c   1.000
_cell.angle_alpha   90.00
_cell.angle_beta   90.00
_cell.angle_gamma   90.00
#
_symmetry.space_group_name_H-M   'P 1'
#
loop_
_entity.id
_entity.type
_entity.pdbx_description
1 polymer ?
#
loop_
_entity_poly.entity_id
_entity_poly.type
_entity_poly.pdbx_seq_one_letter_code
_entity_poly.pdbx_strand_id
1 'polypeptide(L)'
;MRGAVPMHTLFCGSRRDSKVANPQLRGQSMQFLLNEPRELPVLPFHLPWPQEPRPAQVCQRLSEHPDDATCASEWAAALAMNTKTFHRQFHRYTGLTLGHWRQLDRLLLSLERLAPGVPPSSFYR
;
A
#
# COMPACT_ATOMS: atom_id res chain seq x y z
N MET A 1 12.61 26.38 -0.21
CA MET A 1 12.09 26.53 -1.58
C MET A 1 10.98 25.51 -1.77
N ARG A 2 9.73 25.96 -1.75
CA ARG A 2 8.52 25.12 -1.73
C ARG A 2 8.01 25.01 -3.16
N GLY A 3 8.09 23.82 -3.74
CA GLY A 3 7.55 23.52 -5.08
C GLY A 3 6.11 23.05 -4.97
N ALA A 4 5.22 23.73 -5.68
CA ALA A 4 3.79 23.50 -5.72
C ALA A 4 3.44 22.12 -6.29
N VAL A 5 2.52 21.41 -5.62
CA VAL A 5 1.91 20.17 -6.13
C VAL A 5 0.69 20.56 -6.99
N PRO A 6 0.62 20.18 -8.28
CA PRO A 6 -0.49 20.56 -9.14
C PRO A 6 -1.79 19.81 -8.80
N MET A 7 -2.87 20.58 -8.65
CA MET A 7 -4.27 20.16 -8.49
C MET A 7 -4.81 19.56 -9.78
N HIS A 8 -4.63 18.26 -9.98
CA HIS A 8 -5.45 17.43 -10.87
C HIS A 8 -5.35 15.99 -10.37
N THR A 9 -5.97 15.73 -9.23
CA THR A 9 -6.20 14.37 -8.74
C THR A 9 -7.35 13.76 -9.54
N LEU A 10 -7.03 13.16 -10.69
CA LEU A 10 -7.90 12.11 -11.23
C LEU A 10 -7.84 10.95 -10.23
N PHE A 11 -8.97 10.75 -9.56
CA PHE A 11 -9.20 9.57 -8.75
C PHE A 11 -9.06 8.33 -9.64
N CYS A 12 -7.89 7.67 -9.57
CA CYS A 12 -7.62 6.42 -10.25
C CYS A 12 -8.50 5.34 -9.62
N GLY A 13 -9.68 5.12 -10.20
CA GLY A 13 -10.75 4.29 -9.65
C GLY A 13 -10.31 2.86 -9.31
N SER A 14 -10.05 2.61 -8.04
CA SER A 14 -10.09 1.27 -7.45
C SER A 14 -11.55 0.90 -7.22
N ARG A 15 -12.11 0.02 -8.05
CA ARG A 15 -13.43 -0.58 -7.84
C ARG A 15 -13.43 -1.33 -6.50
N ARG A 16 -14.05 -0.75 -5.47
CA ARG A 16 -14.41 -1.43 -4.21
C ARG A 16 -15.83 -1.96 -4.39
N ASP A 17 -15.98 -3.27 -4.54
CA ASP A 17 -17.28 -3.93 -4.43
C ASP A 17 -17.64 -4.04 -2.94
N SER A 18 -18.28 -3.01 -2.41
CA SER A 18 -18.95 -3.06 -1.11
C SER A 18 -20.40 -3.49 -1.30
N LYS A 19 -20.70 -4.78 -1.12
CA LYS A 19 -22.08 -5.26 -0.95
C LYS A 19 -22.53 -4.93 0.48
N VAL A 20 -23.59 -4.14 0.58
CA VAL A 20 -24.12 -3.55 1.82
C VAL A 20 -24.95 -4.57 2.62
N ALA A 21 -24.69 -4.54 3.93
CA ALA A 21 -25.48 -4.86 5.14
C ALA A 21 -26.67 -5.84 5.07
N ASN A 22 -26.60 -6.87 5.93
CA ASN A 22 -27.75 -7.65 6.40
C ASN A 22 -28.16 -7.15 7.82
N PRO A 23 -29.36 -6.61 8.04
CA PRO A 23 -29.73 -5.89 9.27
C PRO A 23 -30.20 -6.75 10.49
N GLN A 24 -29.80 -8.01 10.64
CA GLN A 24 -30.48 -8.95 11.56
C GLN A 24 -29.89 -9.13 12.98
N LEU A 25 -28.82 -8.44 13.40
CA LEU A 25 -28.15 -8.81 14.67
C LEU A 25 -28.20 -7.73 15.76
N ARG A 26 -29.42 -7.38 16.21
CA ARG A 26 -29.63 -6.74 17.52
C ARG A 26 -29.64 -7.82 18.61
N GLY A 27 -28.47 -8.28 19.06
CA GLY A 27 -28.44 -9.20 20.21
C GLY A 27 -27.17 -10.02 20.50
N GLN A 28 -25.99 -9.69 19.97
CA GLN A 28 -24.76 -10.48 20.25
C GLN A 28 -23.59 -9.64 20.78
N SER A 29 -23.89 -8.50 21.41
CA SER A 29 -22.90 -7.47 21.73
C SER A 29 -21.91 -7.82 22.86
N MET A 30 -22.03 -8.98 23.51
CA MET A 30 -21.17 -9.33 24.66
C MET A 30 -20.17 -10.47 24.38
N GLN A 31 -20.39 -11.31 23.36
CA GLN A 31 -19.50 -12.46 23.08
C GLN A 31 -18.33 -12.10 22.16
N PHE A 32 -18.36 -10.94 21.52
CA PHE A 32 -17.33 -10.53 20.56
C PHE A 32 -16.08 -9.91 21.23
N LEU A 33 -16.19 -9.47 22.49
CA LEU A 33 -15.11 -8.79 23.21
C LEU A 33 -13.97 -9.74 23.63
N LEU A 34 -14.17 -11.06 23.57
CA LEU A 34 -13.19 -12.07 23.98
C LEU A 34 -12.84 -13.06 22.86
N ASN A 35 -13.17 -12.75 21.61
CA ASN A 35 -12.73 -13.62 20.53
C ASN A 35 -11.23 -13.42 20.35
N GLU A 36 -10.45 -14.30 20.99
CA GLU A 36 -9.02 -14.44 20.71
C GLU A 36 -8.81 -14.38 19.19
N PRO A 37 -7.75 -13.70 18.72
CA PRO A 37 -7.36 -13.80 17.34
C PRO A 37 -6.95 -15.24 17.04
N ARG A 38 -7.93 -16.08 16.65
CA ARG A 38 -7.69 -17.38 16.04
C ARG A 38 -6.94 -17.12 14.76
N GLU A 39 -5.63 -17.30 14.83
CA GLU A 39 -4.70 -17.15 13.72
C GLU A 39 -4.77 -15.76 13.07
N LEU A 40 -4.05 -14.79 13.66
CA LEU A 40 -3.67 -13.60 12.91
C LEU A 40 -3.01 -14.11 11.62
N PRO A 41 -3.54 -13.77 10.42
CA PRO A 41 -2.83 -14.08 9.19
C PRO A 41 -1.43 -13.50 9.38
N VAL A 42 -0.41 -14.34 9.22
CA VAL A 42 0.98 -13.91 9.30
C VAL A 42 1.15 -12.88 8.19
N LEU A 43 1.01 -11.61 8.57
CA LEU A 43 1.13 -10.53 7.64
C LEU A 43 2.54 -10.62 7.08
N PRO A 44 2.75 -10.58 5.75
CA PRO A 44 4.09 -10.57 5.21
C PRO A 44 4.77 -9.30 5.72
N PHE A 45 5.57 -9.45 6.77
CA PHE A 45 6.34 -8.38 7.41
C PHE A 45 7.56 -7.94 6.57
N HIS A 46 7.61 -8.37 5.32
CA HIS A 46 8.62 -7.95 4.36
C HIS A 46 7.93 -7.25 3.20
N LEU A 47 8.31 -5.99 2.98
CA LEU A 47 7.96 -5.30 1.76
C LEU A 47 9.07 -5.56 0.73
N PRO A 48 8.80 -6.30 -0.35
CA PRO A 48 9.82 -6.69 -1.31
C PRO A 48 10.37 -5.44 -1.99
N TRP A 49 11.64 -5.14 -1.70
CA TRP A 49 12.32 -3.99 -2.28
C TRP A 49 12.92 -4.38 -3.64
N PRO A 50 12.59 -3.66 -4.72
CA PRO A 50 13.12 -3.98 -6.03
C PRO A 50 14.62 -3.65 -6.11
N GLN A 51 15.41 -4.57 -6.65
CA GLN A 51 16.86 -4.36 -6.84
C GLN A 51 17.20 -3.45 -8.03
N GLU A 52 16.24 -3.23 -8.95
CA GLU A 52 16.44 -2.39 -10.14
C GLU A 52 16.16 -0.91 -9.80
N PRO A 53 16.99 0.03 -10.29
CA PRO A 53 16.91 1.44 -9.88
C PRO A 53 15.58 2.12 -10.21
N ARG A 54 14.86 1.75 -11.28
CA ARG A 54 13.63 2.46 -11.69
C ARG A 54 12.44 2.13 -10.77
N PRO A 55 12.07 0.86 -10.51
CA PRO A 55 11.06 0.55 -9.52
C PRO A 55 11.49 0.96 -8.10
N ALA A 56 12.79 0.94 -7.77
CA ALA A 56 13.28 1.38 -6.46
C ALA A 56 12.97 2.86 -6.20
N GLN A 57 13.13 3.74 -7.19
CA GLN A 57 12.76 5.16 -7.07
C GLN A 57 11.26 5.35 -6.81
N VAL A 58 10.43 4.51 -7.43
CA VAL A 58 8.97 4.52 -7.20
C VAL A 58 8.65 4.12 -5.77
N CYS A 59 9.23 3.01 -5.31
CA CYS A 59 9.08 2.51 -3.95
C CYS A 59 9.55 3.55 -2.92
N GLN A 60 10.72 4.14 -3.12
CA GLN A 60 11.27 5.17 -2.24
C GLN A 60 10.33 6.37 -2.09
N ARG A 61 9.84 6.95 -3.20
CA ARG A 61 8.94 8.11 -3.14
C ARG A 61 7.64 7.76 -2.39
N LEU A 62 7.14 6.55 -2.56
CA LEU A 62 5.91 6.11 -1.89
C LEU A 62 6.11 5.90 -0.39
N SER A 63 7.27 5.39 0.03
CA SER A 63 7.60 5.29 1.46
C SER A 63 7.89 6.67 2.09
N GLU A 64 8.47 7.61 1.35
CA GLU A 64 8.67 9.00 1.81
C GLU A 64 7.35 9.79 1.88
N HIS A 65 6.42 9.50 0.96
CA HIS A 65 5.13 10.16 0.84
C HIS A 65 4.01 9.12 0.81
N PRO A 66 3.63 8.52 1.95
CA PRO A 66 2.62 7.46 1.99
C PRO A 66 1.27 7.92 1.47
N ASP A 67 0.92 9.20 1.56
CA ASP A 67 -0.34 9.76 1.05
C ASP A 67 -0.34 10.02 -0.47
N ASP A 68 0.77 9.76 -1.16
CA ASP A 68 0.91 9.97 -2.60
C ASP A 68 -0.08 9.08 -3.39
N ALA A 69 -0.99 9.74 -4.11
CA ALA A 69 -2.03 9.11 -4.91
C ALA A 69 -1.60 8.88 -6.38
N THR A 70 -0.35 9.16 -6.75
CA THR A 70 0.16 9.07 -8.13
C THR A 70 -0.22 7.74 -8.75
N CYS A 71 -0.87 7.70 -9.91
CA CYS A 71 -1.33 6.43 -10.47
C CYS A 71 -0.24 5.68 -11.26
N ALA A 72 -0.48 4.42 -11.61
CA ALA A 72 0.48 3.62 -12.37
C ALA A 72 0.79 4.22 -13.75
N SER A 73 -0.17 4.91 -14.39
CA SER A 73 0.06 5.59 -15.67
C SER A 73 0.92 6.84 -15.52
N GLU A 74 0.79 7.58 -14.42
CA GLU A 74 1.66 8.73 -14.14
C GLU A 74 3.09 8.27 -13.85
N TRP A 75 3.26 7.18 -13.09
CA TRP A 75 4.56 6.56 -12.88
C TRP A 75 5.18 6.04 -14.16
N ALA A 76 4.38 5.43 -15.04
CA ALA A 76 4.83 4.98 -16.34
C ALA A 76 5.28 6.18 -17.20
N ALA A 77 4.52 7.27 -17.23
CA ALA A 77 4.87 8.49 -17.93
C ALA A 77 6.17 9.12 -17.39
N ALA A 78 6.32 9.19 -16.06
CA ALA A 78 7.53 9.71 -15.41
C ALA A 78 8.79 8.90 -15.75
N LEU A 79 8.63 7.59 -16.00
CA LEU A 79 9.71 6.67 -16.37
C LEU A 79 9.83 6.46 -17.90
N ALA A 80 9.15 7.28 -18.71
CA ALA A 80 9.13 7.20 -20.17
C ALA A 80 8.77 5.79 -20.71
N MET A 81 7.79 5.15 -20.09
CA MET A 81 7.31 3.81 -20.46
C MET A 81 5.78 3.73 -20.52
N ASN A 82 5.26 2.68 -21.14
CA ASN A 82 3.82 2.40 -21.13
C ASN A 82 3.39 1.78 -19.79
N THR A 83 2.19 2.12 -19.31
CA THR A 83 1.52 1.59 -18.11
C THR A 83 1.53 0.06 -18.04
N LYS A 84 1.30 -0.65 -19.16
CA LYS A 84 1.36 -2.13 -19.19
C LYS A 84 2.77 -2.66 -18.90
N THR A 85 3.79 -1.99 -19.42
CA THR A 85 5.19 -2.34 -19.17
C THR A 85 5.58 -2.04 -17.74
N PHE A 86 5.15 -0.89 -17.22
CA PHE A 86 5.32 -0.54 -15.81
C PHE A 86 4.72 -1.60 -14.88
N HIS A 87 3.45 -1.98 -15.07
CA HIS A 87 2.82 -3.02 -14.24
C HIS A 87 3.58 -4.34 -14.28
N ARG A 88 3.97 -4.79 -15.48
CA ARG A 88 4.72 -6.04 -15.67
C ARG A 88 6.08 -5.96 -14.99
N GLN A 89 6.80 -4.85 -15.13
CA GLN A 89 8.12 -4.66 -14.56
C GLN A 89 8.04 -4.56 -13.03
N PHE A 90 7.12 -3.74 -12.51
CA PHE A 90 6.90 -3.57 -11.08
C PHE A 90 6.54 -4.92 -10.42
N HIS A 91 5.60 -5.67 -11.01
CA HIS A 91 5.24 -7.00 -10.52
C HIS A 91 6.40 -8.00 -10.65
N ARG A 92 7.20 -7.93 -11.71
CA ARG A 92 8.37 -8.81 -11.87
C ARG A 92 9.40 -8.61 -10.76
N TYR A 93 9.60 -7.36 -10.30
CA TYR A 93 10.61 -7.07 -9.27
C TYR A 93 10.09 -7.14 -7.84
N THR A 94 8.82 -6.81 -7.61
CA THR A 94 8.23 -6.79 -6.26
C THR A 94 7.33 -7.99 -5.99
N GLY A 95 6.91 -8.74 -7.01
CA GLY A 95 5.87 -9.77 -6.88
C GLY A 95 4.47 -9.21 -6.57
N LEU A 96 4.31 -7.89 -6.50
CA LEU A 96 3.08 -7.23 -6.07
C LEU A 96 2.59 -6.23 -7.12
N THR A 97 1.30 -5.88 -7.05
CA THR A 97 0.79 -4.73 -7.78
C THR A 97 1.17 -3.45 -7.03
N LEU A 98 1.26 -2.31 -7.74
CA LEU A 98 1.55 -1.01 -7.13
C LEU A 98 0.60 -0.67 -5.96
N GLY A 99 -0.70 -0.95 -6.12
CA GLY A 99 -1.70 -0.69 -5.09
C GLY A 99 -1.52 -1.57 -3.86
N HIS A 100 -1.25 -2.87 -4.05
CA HIS A 100 -0.99 -3.79 -2.94
C HIS A 100 0.30 -3.42 -2.20
N TRP A 101 1.37 -3.10 -2.96
CA TRP A 101 2.64 -2.65 -2.39
C TRP A 101 2.46 -1.42 -1.51
N ARG A 102 1.70 -0.41 -1.98
CA ARG A 102 1.36 0.78 -1.18
C ARG A 102 0.55 0.48 0.07
N GLN A 103 -0.39 -0.46 -0.02
CA GLN A 103 -1.21 -0.84 1.12
C GLN A 103 -0.36 -1.48 2.22
N LEU A 104 0.58 -2.35 1.85
CA LEU A 104 1.52 -2.95 2.78
C LEU A 104 2.48 -1.91 3.38
N ASP A 105 3.03 -1.01 2.57
CA ASP A 105 3.90 0.08 3.06
C ASP A 105 3.20 0.96 4.11
N ARG A 106 1.98 1.43 3.82
CA ARG A 106 1.16 2.20 4.78
C ARG A 106 0.84 1.43 6.06
N LEU A 107 0.60 0.13 5.93
CA LEU A 107 0.34 -0.74 7.07
C LEU A 107 1.58 -0.89 7.95
N LEU A 108 2.76 -1.11 7.37
CA LEU A 108 4.03 -1.19 8.09
C LEU A 108 4.35 0.14 8.80
N LEU A 109 4.19 1.27 8.12
CA LEU A 109 4.32 2.61 8.72
C LEU A 109 3.34 2.84 9.87
N SER A 110 2.11 2.31 9.77
CA SER A 110 1.13 2.41 10.86
C SER A 110 1.53 1.55 12.06
N LEU A 111 2.02 0.33 11.82
CA LEU A 111 2.50 -0.56 12.86
C LEU A 111 3.70 0.01 13.62
N GLU A 112 4.63 0.65 12.89
CA GLU A 112 5.76 1.36 13.50
C GLU A 112 5.29 2.47 14.46
N ARG A 113 4.31 3.27 14.03
CA ARG A 113 3.73 4.34 14.90
C ARG A 113 3.05 3.79 16.14
N LEU A 114 2.56 2.55 16.10
CA LEU A 114 1.94 1.87 17.23
C LEU A 114 2.95 1.18 18.15
N ALA A 115 4.11 0.79 17.62
CA ALA A 115 5.18 0.09 18.34
C ALA A 115 6.51 0.86 18.27
N PRO A 116 6.63 1.99 19.00
CA PRO A 116 7.84 2.81 19.00
C PRO A 116 9.03 1.99 19.54
N GLY A 117 9.98 1.65 18.67
CA GLY A 117 11.16 0.86 19.01
C GLY A 117 11.72 0.00 17.88
N VAL A 118 10.96 -0.23 16.81
CA VAL A 118 11.42 -0.96 15.62
C VAL A 118 11.59 0.02 14.45
N PRO A 119 12.79 0.18 13.87
CA PRO A 119 13.00 1.11 12.77
C PRO A 119 12.29 0.63 11.50
N PRO A 120 11.74 1.54 10.67
CA PRO A 120 11.01 1.18 9.45
C PRO A 120 11.87 0.34 8.52
N SER A 121 13.16 0.68 8.43
CA SER A 121 14.17 0.01 7.59
C SER A 121 14.28 -1.50 7.84
N SER A 122 13.86 -2.03 8.99
CA SER A 122 13.93 -3.48 9.23
C SER A 122 12.89 -4.30 8.46
N PHE A 123 11.81 -3.65 7.98
CA PHE A 123 10.73 -4.31 7.22
C PHE A 123 10.92 -4.26 5.70
N TYR A 124 11.87 -3.46 5.22
CA TYR A 124 12.23 -3.33 3.81
C TYR A 124 13.47 -4.20 3.53
N ARG A 125 13.29 -5.47 3.16
CA ARG A 125 14.37 -6.40 2.81
C ARG A 125 14.06 -7.15 1.52
#